data_AF-A0A956X027-F1
#
_entry.id   AF-A0A956X027-F1
#
_cell.length_a   1.000
_cell.length_b   1.000
_cell.length_c   1.000
_cell.angle_alpha   90.00
_cell.angle_beta   90.00
_cell.angle_gamma   90.00
#
_symmetry.space_group_name_H-M   'P 1'
#
loop_
_entity.id
_entity.type
_entity.pdbx_description
1 polymer ?
#
loop_
_entity_poly.entity_id
_entity_poly.type
_entity_poly.pdbx_seq_one_letter_code
_entity_poly.pdbx_strand_id
1 'polypeptide(L)'
;LAGALLEARTGVPFTFTGHSLGAQKLDKLLGDKPPDDASLAPLEERFHFAQRLAGERLAMNRAGKVITSTREERFEQYGHPAYRAAVDPDDDRKFSVIPPGVNLAVFDATSRNDREQATADFLETVIARDISADRRGLPIILLSSRVDHKKNHIALLRAFAGHPELQAMANVGIVVRGADNALQQRSRFSGEARELLDQMAALCDEAGLWGKVTAFPLEGQAELAAAYRYLTGRHSLFCLPAFHEPFGLAPLEAMAAGLPAVVTKNGGPSESLYENGASFGVLIDPADPDNIARGVSQVLESPQAWQRYSEAGRGRVLARYTWDRTAAGYAAVLEEIIARGPGDQTGQRLPIPPYFRQPDPANDFTTADLAAIYTGRM
;
A
#
# COMPACT_ATOMS: atom_id res chain seq x y z
N LEU A 1 -16.53 -8.11 14.88
CA LEU A 1 -17.48 -8.87 15.72
C LEU A 1 -17.23 -8.72 17.23
N ALA A 2 -16.06 -9.11 17.76
CA ALA A 2 -15.80 -9.08 19.22
C ALA A 2 -16.09 -7.72 19.88
N GLY A 3 -15.65 -6.61 19.28
CA GLY A 3 -15.97 -5.26 19.76
C GLY A 3 -17.47 -4.98 19.86
N ALA A 4 -18.25 -5.41 18.87
CA ALA A 4 -19.70 -5.24 18.84
C ALA A 4 -20.41 -6.05 19.95
N LEU A 5 -19.93 -7.26 20.24
CA LEU A 5 -20.47 -8.11 21.31
C LEU A 5 -20.09 -7.60 22.71
N LEU A 6 -18.86 -7.10 22.87
CA LEU A 6 -18.40 -6.46 24.10
C LEU A 6 -19.22 -5.19 24.37
N GLU A 7 -19.34 -4.31 23.38
CA GLU A 7 -20.15 -3.10 23.46
C GLU A 7 -21.60 -3.41 23.87
N ALA A 8 -22.22 -4.42 23.27
CA ALA A 8 -23.59 -4.79 23.60
C ALA A 8 -23.76 -5.33 25.04
N ARG A 9 -22.68 -5.86 25.63
CA ARG A 9 -22.67 -6.39 27.01
C ARG A 9 -22.31 -5.33 28.05
N THR A 10 -21.39 -4.42 27.72
CA THR A 10 -20.78 -3.51 28.69
C THR A 10 -21.17 -2.05 28.50
N GLY A 11 -21.71 -1.70 27.33
CA GLY A 11 -21.94 -0.31 26.92
C GLY A 11 -20.65 0.45 26.58
N VAL A 12 -19.48 -0.19 26.64
CA VAL A 12 -18.20 0.45 26.32
C VAL A 12 -18.08 0.60 24.80
N PRO A 13 -17.95 1.83 24.26
CA PRO A 13 -17.85 2.04 22.83
C PRO A 13 -16.50 1.58 22.27
N PHE A 14 -16.45 1.38 20.95
CA PHE A 14 -15.24 0.97 20.24
C PHE A 14 -15.16 1.64 18.86
N THR A 15 -13.96 1.69 18.28
CA THR A 15 -13.75 2.06 16.88
C THR A 15 -13.55 0.80 16.02
N PHE A 16 -13.93 0.86 14.75
CA PHE A 16 -13.74 -0.25 13.81
C PHE A 16 -12.83 0.17 12.65
N THR A 17 -11.83 -0.66 12.36
CA THR A 17 -10.95 -0.51 11.19
C THR A 17 -11.01 -1.80 10.39
N GLY A 18 -11.38 -1.71 9.11
CA GLY A 18 -11.62 -2.89 8.27
C GLY A 18 -10.34 -3.62 7.89
N HIS A 19 -9.30 -2.88 7.48
CA HIS A 19 -8.03 -3.35 6.85
C HIS A 19 -8.19 -4.19 5.57
N SER A 20 -9.21 -5.05 5.51
CA SER A 20 -9.59 -5.89 4.39
C SER A 20 -11.06 -6.26 4.58
N LEU A 21 -11.92 -5.75 3.71
CA LEU A 21 -13.35 -6.04 3.74
C LEU A 21 -13.71 -7.33 2.97
N GLY A 22 -14.77 -8.00 3.39
CA GLY A 22 -15.24 -9.26 2.81
C GLY A 22 -15.80 -9.08 1.41
N ALA A 23 -16.49 -7.96 1.16
CA ALA A 23 -17.16 -7.69 -0.10
C ALA A 23 -16.17 -7.65 -1.27
N GLN A 24 -15.08 -6.89 -1.16
CA GLN A 24 -14.06 -6.77 -2.21
C GLN A 24 -13.30 -8.10 -2.43
N LYS A 25 -13.18 -8.93 -1.39
CA LYS A 25 -12.64 -10.29 -1.55
C LYS A 25 -13.61 -11.18 -2.30
N LEU A 26 -14.90 -11.03 -2.08
CA LEU A 26 -15.93 -11.77 -2.77
C LEU A 26 -16.02 -11.33 -4.24
N ASP A 27 -15.99 -10.02 -4.55
CA ASP A 27 -15.91 -9.48 -5.92
C ASP A 27 -14.78 -10.15 -6.71
N LYS A 28 -13.59 -10.21 -6.09
CA LYS A 28 -12.42 -10.81 -6.72
C LYS A 28 -12.58 -12.31 -7.01
N LEU A 29 -13.28 -13.04 -6.14
CA LEU A 29 -13.49 -14.47 -6.31
C LEU A 29 -14.62 -14.78 -7.29
N LEU A 30 -15.64 -13.93 -7.34
CA LEU A 30 -16.73 -14.02 -8.32
C LEU A 30 -16.25 -13.69 -9.73
N GLY A 31 -15.38 -12.68 -9.87
CA GLY A 31 -14.99 -12.15 -11.18
C GLY A 31 -16.22 -11.60 -11.90
N ASP A 32 -16.43 -12.03 -13.15
CA ASP A 32 -17.57 -11.60 -13.98
C ASP A 32 -18.85 -12.43 -13.75
N LYS A 33 -18.84 -13.41 -12.83
CA LYS A 33 -19.99 -14.28 -12.59
C LYS A 33 -21.12 -13.52 -11.88
N PRO A 34 -22.39 -13.75 -12.24
CA PRO A 34 -23.50 -13.18 -11.52
C PRO A 34 -23.54 -13.70 -10.07
N PRO A 35 -23.95 -12.89 -9.08
CA PRO A 35 -24.06 -13.33 -7.69
C PRO A 35 -25.35 -14.13 -7.46
N ASP A 36 -25.49 -15.25 -8.16
CA ASP A 36 -26.56 -16.23 -7.99
C ASP A 36 -26.12 -17.42 -7.13
N ASP A 37 -27.07 -18.30 -6.79
CA ASP A 37 -26.82 -19.45 -5.92
C ASP A 37 -25.72 -20.37 -6.46
N ALA A 38 -25.69 -20.58 -7.78
CA ALA A 38 -24.69 -21.43 -8.43
C ALA A 38 -23.26 -20.87 -8.28
N SER A 39 -23.11 -19.55 -8.31
CA SER A 39 -21.82 -18.87 -8.17
C SER A 39 -21.42 -18.67 -6.71
N LEU A 40 -22.39 -18.44 -5.82
CA LEU A 40 -22.17 -18.14 -4.42
C LEU A 40 -22.03 -19.39 -3.55
N ALA A 41 -22.77 -20.47 -3.80
CA ALA A 41 -22.78 -21.65 -2.93
C ALA A 41 -21.38 -22.27 -2.73
N PRO A 42 -20.52 -22.44 -3.77
CA PRO A 42 -19.17 -22.97 -3.57
C PRO A 42 -18.26 -22.02 -2.77
N LEU A 43 -18.51 -20.71 -2.85
CA LEU A 43 -17.76 -19.71 -2.10
C LEU A 43 -18.23 -19.66 -0.64
N GLU A 44 -19.54 -19.79 -0.42
CA GLU A 44 -20.12 -19.85 0.93
C GLU A 44 -19.68 -21.10 1.66
N GLU A 45 -19.77 -22.28 1.03
CA GLU A 45 -19.33 -23.55 1.61
C GLU A 45 -17.86 -23.51 2.05
N ARG A 46 -17.01 -22.86 1.26
CA ARG A 46 -15.56 -22.83 1.51
C ARG A 46 -15.12 -21.70 2.45
N PHE A 47 -15.74 -20.53 2.37
CA PHE A 47 -15.22 -19.30 2.99
C PHE A 47 -16.18 -18.65 3.99
N HIS A 48 -17.42 -19.12 4.09
CA HIS A 48 -18.43 -18.62 5.02
C HIS A 48 -18.60 -17.09 4.93
N PHE A 49 -18.80 -16.58 3.70
CA PHE A 49 -18.89 -15.15 3.45
C PHE A 49 -20.13 -14.53 4.10
N ALA A 50 -21.24 -15.25 4.19
CA ALA A 50 -22.45 -14.75 4.84
C ALA A 50 -22.17 -14.38 6.31
N GLN A 51 -21.56 -15.32 7.05
CA GLN A 51 -21.13 -15.11 8.43
C GLN A 51 -20.14 -13.94 8.53
N ARG A 52 -19.16 -13.88 7.64
CA ARG A 52 -18.16 -12.81 7.63
C ARG A 52 -18.79 -11.44 7.39
N LEU A 53 -19.60 -11.29 6.35
CA LEU A 53 -20.23 -10.02 5.98
C LEU A 53 -21.23 -9.57 7.06
N ALA A 54 -22.01 -10.49 7.64
CA ALA A 54 -22.87 -10.17 8.77
C ALA A 54 -22.07 -9.67 9.98
N GLY A 55 -20.93 -10.30 10.28
CA GLY A 55 -20.04 -9.89 11.37
C GLY A 55 -19.34 -8.54 11.13
N GLU A 56 -19.00 -8.24 9.87
CA GLU A 56 -18.46 -6.95 9.43
C GLU A 56 -19.52 -5.85 9.54
N ARG A 57 -20.71 -6.06 8.96
CA ARG A 57 -21.88 -5.16 9.05
C ARG A 57 -22.22 -4.80 10.48
N LEU A 58 -22.29 -5.81 11.36
CA LEU A 58 -22.56 -5.59 12.77
C LEU A 58 -21.46 -4.76 13.45
N ALA A 59 -20.18 -5.02 13.13
CA ALA A 59 -19.06 -4.29 13.70
C ALA A 59 -19.03 -2.83 13.26
N MET A 60 -19.18 -2.56 11.96
CA MET A 60 -19.19 -1.19 11.43
C MET A 60 -20.40 -0.39 11.91
N ASN A 61 -21.59 -1.01 11.95
CA ASN A 61 -22.80 -0.34 12.40
C ASN A 61 -22.72 0.04 13.89
N ARG A 62 -22.20 -0.85 14.74
CA ARG A 62 -22.16 -0.63 16.20
C ARG A 62 -20.93 0.14 16.69
N ALA A 63 -19.91 0.31 15.85
CA ALA A 63 -18.74 1.12 16.21
C ALA A 63 -19.15 2.58 16.44
N GLY A 64 -18.52 3.25 17.41
CA GLY A 64 -18.67 4.69 17.61
C GLY A 64 -18.20 5.46 16.37
N LYS A 65 -17.06 5.05 15.81
CA LYS A 65 -16.59 5.44 14.48
C LYS A 65 -15.93 4.29 13.73
N VAL A 66 -16.02 4.37 12.41
CA VAL A 66 -15.23 3.60 11.46
C VAL A 66 -14.01 4.44 11.05
N ILE A 67 -12.82 3.87 11.22
CA ILE A 67 -11.57 4.51 10.85
C ILE A 67 -11.05 3.87 9.58
N THR A 68 -10.74 4.69 8.57
CA THR A 68 -10.14 4.26 7.30
C THR A 68 -8.79 4.91 7.10
N SER A 69 -7.93 4.26 6.31
CA SER A 69 -6.59 4.76 6.00
C SER A 69 -6.61 5.82 4.90
N THR A 70 -7.60 5.73 4.01
CA THR A 70 -7.77 6.62 2.85
C THR A 70 -9.25 7.00 2.66
N ARG A 71 -9.48 8.05 1.88
CA ARG A 71 -10.82 8.42 1.37
C ARG A 71 -11.35 7.38 0.40
N GLU A 72 -10.48 6.82 -0.45
CA GLU A 72 -10.85 5.73 -1.36
C GLU A 72 -11.40 4.51 -0.59
N GLU A 73 -10.74 4.10 0.50
CA GLU A 73 -11.25 3.02 1.37
C GLU A 73 -12.67 3.35 1.88
N ARG A 74 -12.87 4.58 2.37
CA ARG A 74 -14.17 5.05 2.86
C ARG A 74 -15.25 5.04 1.77
N PHE A 75 -15.02 5.71 0.65
CA PHE A 75 -16.09 5.94 -0.33
C PHE A 75 -16.28 4.76 -1.28
N GLU A 76 -15.21 4.06 -1.67
CA GLU A 76 -15.30 2.94 -2.61
C GLU A 76 -15.55 1.61 -1.89
N GLN A 77 -14.79 1.30 -0.83
CA GLN A 77 -14.89 -0.02 -0.21
C GLN A 77 -16.08 -0.12 0.74
N TYR A 78 -16.25 0.85 1.64
CA TYR A 78 -17.42 0.91 2.51
C TYR A 78 -18.70 1.35 1.77
N GLY A 79 -18.58 1.93 0.56
CA GLY A 79 -19.70 2.22 -0.34
C GLY A 79 -20.27 0.99 -1.06
N HIS A 80 -19.64 -0.18 -0.92
CA HIS A 80 -20.10 -1.40 -1.55
C HIS A 80 -21.54 -1.77 -1.10
N PRO A 81 -22.43 -2.25 -1.99
CA PRO A 81 -23.83 -2.60 -1.67
C PRO A 81 -23.99 -3.51 -0.44
N ALA A 82 -23.05 -4.44 -0.24
CA ALA A 82 -22.99 -5.31 0.93
C ALA A 82 -22.96 -4.62 2.30
N TYR A 83 -22.61 -3.34 2.35
CA TYR A 83 -22.54 -2.56 3.59
C TYR A 83 -23.64 -1.49 3.71
N ARG A 84 -24.52 -1.39 2.70
CA ARG A 84 -25.72 -0.56 2.75
C ARG A 84 -26.56 -0.91 3.98
N ALA A 85 -27.18 0.09 4.59
CA ALA A 85 -27.94 0.01 5.85
C ALA A 85 -27.11 -0.34 7.11
N ALA A 86 -25.88 -0.85 6.97
CA ALA A 86 -24.96 -1.00 8.10
C ALA A 86 -24.24 0.32 8.40
N VAL A 87 -23.74 0.99 7.36
CA VAL A 87 -23.10 2.31 7.43
C VAL A 87 -23.43 3.15 6.21
N ASP A 88 -23.28 4.46 6.38
CA ASP A 88 -23.33 5.45 5.31
C ASP A 88 -21.93 6.10 5.19
N PRO A 89 -21.19 5.87 4.08
CA PRO A 89 -19.91 6.52 3.86
C PRO A 89 -19.97 8.05 3.88
N ASP A 90 -21.13 8.67 3.68
CA ASP A 90 -21.27 10.12 3.71
C ASP A 90 -21.48 10.68 5.14
N ASP A 91 -21.72 9.83 6.14
CA ASP A 91 -21.85 10.28 7.54
C ASP A 91 -20.47 10.54 8.18
N ASP A 92 -20.03 11.81 8.20
CA ASP A 92 -18.80 12.27 8.87
C ASP A 92 -18.79 12.04 10.39
N ARG A 93 -19.96 11.86 11.01
CA ARG A 93 -20.03 11.48 12.42
C ARG A 93 -19.67 10.01 12.60
N LYS A 94 -19.81 9.19 11.55
CA LYS A 94 -19.51 7.76 11.53
C LYS A 94 -18.10 7.47 11.06
N PHE A 95 -17.57 8.21 10.09
CA PHE A 95 -16.27 7.94 9.50
C PHE A 95 -15.20 8.96 9.90
N SER A 96 -13.97 8.48 10.06
CA SER A 96 -12.78 9.33 10.14
C SER A 96 -11.66 8.70 9.31
N VAL A 97 -11.06 9.50 8.42
CA VAL A 97 -9.88 9.08 7.65
C VAL A 97 -8.64 9.40 8.49
N ILE A 98 -8.00 8.37 9.04
CA ILE A 98 -6.80 8.49 9.87
C ILE A 98 -5.74 7.58 9.25
N PRO A 99 -4.85 8.14 8.40
CA PRO A 99 -3.84 7.33 7.73
C PRO A 99 -2.84 6.76 8.75
N PRO A 100 -2.30 5.55 8.52
CA PRO A 100 -1.16 5.04 9.27
C PRO A 100 0.10 5.89 9.03
N GLY A 101 1.07 5.71 9.92
CA GLY A 101 2.28 6.50 9.96
C GLY A 101 3.54 5.77 9.52
N VAL A 102 4.55 6.55 9.14
CA VAL A 102 5.94 6.11 9.02
C VAL A 102 6.60 6.13 10.40
N ASN A 103 7.43 5.13 10.69
CA ASN A 103 8.28 5.15 11.88
C ASN A 103 9.49 6.07 11.66
N LEU A 104 9.38 7.32 12.10
CA LEU A 104 10.43 8.32 11.94
C LEU A 104 11.70 8.01 12.74
N ALA A 105 11.62 7.21 13.81
CA ALA A 105 12.81 6.75 14.51
C ALA A 105 13.68 5.83 13.62
N VAL A 106 13.12 5.27 12.55
CA VAL A 106 13.85 4.42 11.59
C VAL A 106 14.14 5.16 10.28
N PHE A 107 13.10 5.76 9.69
CA PHE A 107 13.14 6.25 8.31
C PHE A 107 13.35 7.76 8.16
N ASP A 108 13.32 8.57 9.21
CA ASP A 108 13.59 10.01 9.04
C ASP A 108 14.99 10.24 8.46
N ALA A 109 15.13 11.26 7.61
CA ALA A 109 16.39 11.60 6.96
C ALA A 109 17.52 11.93 7.95
N THR A 110 17.20 12.29 9.19
CA THR A 110 18.17 12.57 10.28
C THR A 110 18.35 11.39 11.22
N SER A 111 17.47 10.39 11.18
CA SER A 111 17.67 9.18 11.97
C SER A 111 18.89 8.43 11.44
N ARG A 112 19.77 8.02 12.35
CA ARG A 112 20.96 7.22 12.04
C ARG A 112 20.90 5.95 12.87
N ASN A 113 21.40 4.85 12.31
CA ASN A 113 21.50 3.57 12.99
C ASN A 113 22.91 2.97 12.86
N ASP A 114 23.11 1.80 13.46
CA ASP A 114 24.39 1.07 13.44
C ASP A 114 24.72 0.45 12.07
N ARG A 115 23.79 0.48 11.10
CA ARG A 115 23.95 -0.08 9.76
C ARG A 115 24.41 0.92 8.71
N GLU A 116 24.42 2.22 8.99
CA GLU A 116 24.71 3.28 7.99
C GLU A 116 25.96 2.99 7.15
N GLN A 117 27.11 2.81 7.81
CA GLN A 117 28.38 2.61 7.10
C GLN A 117 28.41 1.27 6.37
N ALA A 118 27.98 0.19 7.02
CA ALA A 118 27.97 -1.14 6.43
C ALA A 118 27.04 -1.22 5.20
N THR A 119 25.88 -0.55 5.24
CA THR A 119 24.96 -0.46 4.11
C THR A 119 25.55 0.39 2.99
N ALA A 120 26.20 1.52 3.29
CA ALA A 120 26.87 2.33 2.27
C ALA A 120 27.98 1.54 1.56
N ASP A 121 28.85 0.87 2.31
CA ASP A 121 29.94 0.05 1.78
C ASP A 121 29.40 -1.12 0.92
N PHE A 122 28.31 -1.73 1.37
CA PHE A 122 27.61 -2.77 0.61
C PHE A 122 27.04 -2.23 -0.71
N LEU A 123 26.38 -1.08 -0.67
CA LEU A 123 25.82 -0.44 -1.88
C LEU A 123 26.92 -0.08 -2.87
N GLU A 124 28.05 0.47 -2.43
CA GLU A 124 29.20 0.73 -3.30
C GLU A 124 29.76 -0.56 -3.91
N THR A 125 29.78 -1.65 -3.14
CA THR A 125 30.25 -2.95 -3.63
C THR A 125 29.35 -3.48 -4.76
N VAL A 126 28.02 -3.46 -4.59
CA VAL A 126 27.10 -3.96 -5.62
C VAL A 126 27.03 -3.02 -6.84
N ILE A 127 27.15 -1.71 -6.63
CA ILE A 127 27.29 -0.74 -7.73
C ILE A 127 28.57 -1.01 -8.51
N ALA A 128 29.72 -1.21 -7.84
CA ALA A 128 30.98 -1.48 -8.51
C ALA A 128 30.96 -2.82 -9.28
N ARG A 129 30.25 -3.83 -8.75
CA ARG A 129 30.07 -5.14 -9.39
C ARG A 129 29.24 -5.06 -10.66
N ASP A 130 28.09 -4.39 -10.63
CA ASP A 130 27.07 -4.49 -11.67
C ASP A 130 27.03 -3.31 -12.64
N ILE A 131 27.48 -2.12 -12.22
CA ILE A 131 27.37 -0.88 -12.98
C ILE A 131 28.70 -0.52 -13.62
N SER A 132 28.67 -0.20 -14.91
CA SER A 132 29.86 0.20 -15.68
C SER A 132 30.54 1.41 -15.06
N ALA A 133 31.88 1.41 -15.06
CA ALA A 133 32.70 2.36 -14.31
C ALA A 133 32.41 3.84 -14.63
N ASP A 134 32.12 4.15 -15.89
CA ASP A 134 31.82 5.48 -16.41
C ASP A 134 30.51 6.09 -15.87
N ARG A 135 29.61 5.25 -15.32
CA ARG A 135 28.27 5.66 -14.89
C ARG A 135 27.93 5.31 -13.45
N ARG A 136 28.92 4.86 -12.67
CA ARG A 136 28.76 4.62 -11.22
C ARG A 136 28.46 5.88 -10.44
N GLY A 137 28.75 7.07 -10.98
CA GLY A 137 28.41 8.36 -10.36
C GLY A 137 26.95 8.80 -10.57
N LEU A 138 26.21 8.16 -11.47
CA LEU A 138 24.82 8.54 -11.74
C LEU A 138 23.88 8.15 -10.59
N PRO A 139 22.79 8.91 -10.40
CA PRO A 139 21.66 8.54 -9.55
C PRO A 139 21.14 7.12 -9.80
N ILE A 140 20.47 6.55 -8.80
CA ILE A 140 19.80 5.25 -8.90
C ILE A 140 18.28 5.46 -8.84
N ILE A 141 17.56 4.87 -9.78
CA ILE A 141 16.11 4.68 -9.70
C ILE A 141 15.89 3.41 -8.89
N LEU A 142 15.56 3.58 -7.61
CA LEU A 142 15.40 2.46 -6.68
C LEU A 142 13.98 1.92 -6.73
N LEU A 143 13.84 0.64 -7.05
CA LEU A 143 12.60 -0.10 -6.87
C LEU A 143 12.78 -1.07 -5.70
N SER A 144 12.11 -0.79 -4.57
CA SER A 144 12.16 -1.65 -3.39
C SER A 144 10.76 -2.15 -3.03
N SER A 145 10.50 -3.42 -3.38
CA SER A 145 9.24 -4.11 -3.04
C SER A 145 9.40 -5.63 -3.16
N ARG A 146 8.36 -6.41 -2.83
CA ARG A 146 8.35 -7.85 -3.07
C ARG A 146 8.25 -8.13 -4.57
N VAL A 147 9.04 -9.07 -5.09
CA VAL A 147 8.94 -9.50 -6.50
C VAL A 147 7.69 -10.34 -6.71
N ASP A 148 6.59 -9.67 -7.08
CA ASP A 148 5.32 -10.26 -7.52
C ASP A 148 4.71 -9.43 -8.66
N HIS A 149 3.73 -10.00 -9.38
CA HIS A 149 3.15 -9.39 -10.58
C HIS A 149 2.47 -8.06 -10.28
N LYS A 150 1.94 -7.86 -9.08
CA LYS A 150 1.22 -6.63 -8.72
C LYS A 150 2.16 -5.44 -8.59
N LYS A 151 3.42 -5.70 -8.22
CA LYS A 151 4.45 -4.64 -8.09
C LYS A 151 5.06 -4.22 -9.43
N ASN A 152 4.90 -5.04 -10.47
CA ASN A 152 5.15 -4.65 -11.86
C ASN A 152 6.59 -4.13 -12.12
N HIS A 153 7.59 -4.81 -11.57
CA HIS A 153 9.01 -4.44 -11.69
C HIS A 153 9.47 -4.30 -13.15
N ILE A 154 8.96 -5.16 -14.02
CA ILE A 154 9.28 -5.19 -15.44
C ILE A 154 8.92 -3.88 -16.15
N ALA A 155 7.87 -3.16 -15.71
CA ALA A 155 7.47 -1.91 -16.35
C ALA A 155 8.51 -0.81 -16.17
N LEU A 156 9.18 -0.73 -15.01
CA LEU A 156 10.30 0.20 -14.83
C LEU A 156 11.47 -0.14 -15.76
N LEU A 157 11.81 -1.43 -15.89
CA LEU A 157 12.88 -1.83 -16.81
C LEU A 157 12.51 -1.58 -18.27
N ARG A 158 11.26 -1.76 -18.67
CA ARG A 158 10.78 -1.41 -20.03
C ARG A 158 10.87 0.10 -20.27
N ALA A 159 10.42 0.90 -19.31
CA ALA A 159 10.56 2.36 -19.36
C ALA A 159 12.02 2.76 -19.52
N PHE A 160 12.91 2.19 -18.71
CA PHE A 160 14.34 2.45 -18.79
C PHE A 160 14.95 1.99 -20.12
N ALA A 161 14.56 0.81 -20.63
CA ALA A 161 15.03 0.28 -21.91
C ALA A 161 14.66 1.16 -23.10
N GLY A 162 13.42 1.67 -23.13
CA GLY A 162 12.87 2.44 -24.24
C GLY A 162 13.38 3.89 -24.35
N HIS A 163 14.06 4.40 -23.32
CA HIS A 163 14.39 5.83 -23.19
C HIS A 163 15.90 6.05 -22.96
N PRO A 164 16.71 6.16 -24.03
CA PRO A 164 18.16 6.37 -23.92
C PRO A 164 18.55 7.60 -23.09
N GLU A 165 17.77 8.67 -23.16
CA GLU A 165 17.93 9.88 -22.36
C GLU A 165 17.80 9.60 -20.86
N LEU A 166 16.88 8.71 -20.46
CA LEU A 166 16.76 8.28 -19.08
C LEU A 166 17.97 7.45 -18.64
N GLN A 167 18.48 6.59 -19.53
CA GLN A 167 19.69 5.81 -19.27
C GLN A 167 20.95 6.68 -19.13
N ALA A 168 20.99 7.83 -19.79
CA ALA A 168 22.07 8.80 -19.66
C ALA A 168 22.06 9.52 -18.30
N MET A 169 20.90 9.62 -17.65
CA MET A 169 20.73 10.32 -16.37
C MET A 169 20.86 9.39 -15.15
N ALA A 170 20.56 8.09 -15.27
CA ALA A 170 20.46 7.22 -14.10
C ALA A 170 20.79 5.74 -14.34
N ASN A 171 20.98 5.03 -13.24
CA ASN A 171 21.02 3.58 -13.12
C ASN A 171 19.69 3.05 -12.55
N VAL A 172 19.43 1.74 -12.65
CA VAL A 172 18.31 1.10 -11.95
C VAL A 172 18.84 0.19 -10.83
N GLY A 173 18.25 0.32 -9.64
CA GLY A 173 18.53 -0.55 -8.50
C GLY A 173 17.28 -1.29 -8.07
N ILE A 174 17.32 -2.63 -8.03
CA ILE A 174 16.17 -3.45 -7.66
C ILE A 174 16.48 -4.19 -6.37
N VAL A 175 15.69 -3.93 -5.33
CA VAL A 175 15.83 -4.64 -4.06
C VAL A 175 15.11 -5.98 -4.14
N VAL A 176 15.85 -7.09 -4.04
CA VAL A 176 15.30 -8.44 -4.06
C VAL A 176 15.85 -9.23 -2.87
N ARG A 177 14.98 -9.55 -1.91
CA ARG A 177 15.37 -10.34 -0.73
C ARG A 177 15.74 -11.77 -1.11
N GLY A 178 16.65 -12.38 -0.34
CA GLY A 178 16.97 -13.79 -0.42
C GLY A 178 18.11 -14.17 -1.37
N ALA A 179 18.59 -13.25 -2.22
CA ALA A 179 19.80 -13.49 -3.00
C ALA A 179 20.51 -12.19 -3.36
N ASP A 180 21.83 -12.21 -3.21
CA ASP A 180 22.70 -11.23 -3.88
C ASP A 180 22.74 -11.49 -5.39
N ASN A 181 22.80 -10.42 -6.18
CA ASN A 181 22.70 -10.46 -7.64
C ASN A 181 21.52 -11.33 -8.14
N ALA A 182 20.32 -11.04 -7.65
CA ALA A 182 19.14 -11.86 -7.91
C ALA A 182 18.83 -12.05 -9.40
N LEU A 183 19.18 -11.06 -10.24
CA LEU A 183 19.02 -11.15 -11.69
C LEU A 183 19.93 -12.18 -12.33
N GLN A 184 21.11 -12.51 -11.77
CA GLN A 184 21.97 -13.59 -12.26
C GLN A 184 21.80 -14.89 -11.45
N GLN A 185 21.39 -14.80 -10.18
CA GLN A 185 21.18 -15.95 -9.29
C GLN A 185 19.71 -16.41 -9.24
N ARG A 186 19.01 -16.32 -10.36
CA ARG A 186 17.57 -16.62 -10.45
C ARG A 186 17.23 -18.03 -9.98
N SER A 187 18.16 -18.99 -10.03
CA SER A 187 17.95 -20.39 -9.61
C SER A 187 17.67 -20.55 -8.11
N ARG A 188 17.92 -19.52 -7.31
CA ARG A 188 17.56 -19.47 -5.89
C ARG A 188 16.08 -19.19 -5.63
N PHE A 189 15.33 -18.79 -6.66
CA PHE A 189 13.91 -18.46 -6.56
C PHE A 189 13.06 -19.53 -7.24
N SER A 190 11.79 -19.61 -6.84
CA SER A 190 10.79 -20.49 -7.43
C SER A 190 9.46 -19.75 -7.63
N GLY A 191 8.56 -20.35 -8.43
CA GLY A 191 7.23 -19.81 -8.71
C GLY A 191 7.26 -18.42 -9.34
N GLU A 192 6.28 -17.59 -8.96
CA GLU A 192 6.06 -16.23 -9.50
C GLU A 192 7.32 -15.35 -9.48
N ALA A 193 8.08 -15.36 -8.37
CA ALA A 193 9.29 -14.55 -8.26
C ALA A 193 10.36 -14.97 -9.27
N ARG A 194 10.52 -16.28 -9.51
CA ARG A 194 11.46 -16.80 -10.51
C ARG A 194 11.09 -16.36 -11.91
N GLU A 195 9.82 -16.50 -12.28
CA GLU A 195 9.32 -16.13 -13.61
C GLU A 195 9.54 -14.64 -13.91
N LEU A 196 9.26 -13.78 -12.93
CA LEU A 196 9.50 -12.34 -13.05
C LEU A 196 10.99 -12.00 -13.18
N LEU A 197 11.86 -12.64 -12.38
CA LEU A 197 13.30 -12.45 -12.48
C LEU A 197 13.84 -12.90 -13.85
N ASP A 198 13.31 -13.99 -14.42
CA ASP A 198 13.68 -14.45 -15.76
C ASP A 198 13.26 -13.43 -16.83
N GLN A 199 12.04 -12.88 -16.75
CA GLN A 199 11.59 -11.83 -17.67
C GLN A 199 12.46 -10.57 -17.58
N MET A 200 12.82 -10.16 -16.37
CA MET A 200 13.67 -8.98 -16.16
C MET A 200 15.09 -9.21 -16.70
N ALA A 201 15.66 -10.40 -16.50
CA ALA A 201 16.98 -10.74 -17.04
C ALA A 201 16.97 -10.83 -18.57
N ALA A 202 15.96 -11.46 -19.17
CA ALA A 202 15.80 -11.52 -20.62
C ALA A 202 15.69 -10.11 -21.24
N LEU A 203 14.94 -9.21 -20.61
CA LEU A 203 14.88 -7.81 -21.04
C LEU A 203 16.25 -7.10 -20.92
N CYS A 204 17.03 -7.41 -19.89
CA CYS A 204 18.38 -6.87 -19.76
C CYS A 204 19.32 -7.37 -20.86
N ASP A 205 19.19 -8.64 -21.26
CA ASP A 205 19.92 -9.23 -22.38
C ASP A 205 19.52 -8.56 -23.71
N GLU A 206 18.22 -8.49 -23.99
CA GLU A 206 17.67 -7.97 -25.25
C GLU A 206 17.95 -6.47 -25.46
N ALA A 207 17.82 -5.67 -24.40
CA ALA A 207 17.98 -4.21 -24.46
C ALA A 207 19.39 -3.72 -24.05
N GLY A 208 20.32 -4.64 -23.76
CA GLY A 208 21.70 -4.28 -23.38
C GLY A 208 21.77 -3.44 -22.09
N LEU A 209 21.02 -3.84 -21.06
CA LEU A 209 20.94 -3.10 -19.79
C LEU A 209 21.95 -3.58 -18.74
N TRP A 210 22.70 -4.65 -19.00
CA TRP A 210 23.83 -5.03 -18.15
C TRP A 210 24.86 -3.89 -18.10
N GLY A 211 25.44 -3.64 -16.93
CA GLY A 211 26.20 -2.41 -16.69
C GLY A 211 25.33 -1.21 -16.29
N LYS A 212 24.00 -1.38 -16.29
CA LYS A 212 23.03 -0.32 -15.95
C LYS A 212 22.00 -0.64 -14.89
N VAL A 213 21.86 -1.93 -14.59
CA VAL A 213 20.93 -2.45 -13.60
C VAL A 213 21.72 -3.20 -12.56
N THR A 214 21.45 -2.93 -11.29
CA THR A 214 21.94 -3.73 -10.16
C THR A 214 20.76 -4.31 -9.39
N ALA A 215 20.92 -5.53 -8.87
CA ALA A 215 19.93 -6.18 -8.03
C ALA A 215 20.60 -6.72 -6.76
N PHE A 216 20.06 -6.37 -5.61
CA PHE A 216 20.68 -6.66 -4.32
C PHE A 216 19.63 -6.82 -3.20
N PRO A 217 19.92 -7.60 -2.15
CA PRO A 217 19.05 -7.71 -0.99
C PRO A 217 19.26 -6.53 -0.04
N LEU A 218 18.21 -6.19 0.69
CA LEU A 218 18.28 -5.39 1.91
C LEU A 218 17.44 -6.10 2.98
N GLU A 219 18.05 -6.38 4.12
CA GLU A 219 17.46 -7.20 5.17
C GLU A 219 17.00 -6.34 6.36
N GLY A 220 15.70 -6.38 6.62
CA GLY A 220 15.08 -5.61 7.69
C GLY A 220 14.97 -4.10 7.41
N GLN A 221 14.41 -3.38 8.39
CA GLN A 221 14.10 -1.95 8.22
C GLN A 221 15.31 -1.03 8.44
N ALA A 222 16.24 -1.39 9.33
CA ALA A 222 17.42 -0.57 9.62
C ALA A 222 18.32 -0.41 8.39
N GLU A 223 18.58 -1.52 7.69
CA GLU A 223 19.36 -1.54 6.45
C GLU A 223 18.62 -0.81 5.32
N LEU A 224 17.30 -1.04 5.18
CA LEU A 224 16.49 -0.36 4.18
C LEU A 224 16.50 1.17 4.36
N ALA A 225 16.36 1.65 5.59
CA ALA A 225 16.38 3.07 5.89
C ALA A 225 17.77 3.69 5.66
N ALA A 226 18.85 2.98 6.03
CA ALA A 226 20.21 3.40 5.74
C ALA A 226 20.45 3.50 4.22
N ALA A 227 19.96 2.52 3.46
CA ALA A 227 20.05 2.53 2.00
C ALA A 227 19.29 3.72 1.40
N TYR A 228 18.07 4.01 1.87
CA TYR A 228 17.34 5.19 1.40
C TYR A 228 18.10 6.49 1.65
N ARG A 229 18.67 6.69 2.85
CA ARG A 229 19.48 7.88 3.18
C ARG A 229 20.74 7.97 2.34
N TYR A 230 21.43 6.85 2.14
CA TYR A 230 22.60 6.78 1.26
C TYR A 230 22.26 7.23 -0.16
N LEU A 231 21.15 6.73 -0.69
CA LEU A 231 20.65 7.04 -2.03
C LEU A 231 20.14 8.49 -2.14
N THR A 232 19.55 9.05 -1.08
CA THR A 232 19.23 10.49 -0.99
C THR A 232 20.48 11.34 -1.22
N GLY A 233 21.60 10.98 -0.58
CA GLY A 233 22.90 11.66 -0.78
C GLY A 233 23.47 11.55 -2.20
N ARG A 234 22.95 10.63 -3.01
CA ARG A 234 23.32 10.43 -4.42
C ARG A 234 22.31 11.03 -5.41
N HIS A 235 21.39 11.86 -4.93
CA HIS A 235 20.28 12.41 -5.71
C HIS A 235 19.46 11.33 -6.46
N SER A 236 19.34 10.16 -5.84
CA SER A 236 18.54 9.04 -6.32
C SER A 236 17.05 9.27 -6.06
N LEU A 237 16.19 8.41 -6.59
CA LEU A 237 14.75 8.47 -6.34
C LEU A 237 14.16 7.08 -6.14
N PHE A 238 12.99 7.02 -5.51
CA PHE A 238 12.21 5.80 -5.36
C PHE A 238 11.18 5.70 -6.48
N CYS A 239 11.08 4.55 -7.12
CA CYS A 239 10.05 4.26 -8.12
C CYS A 239 9.28 2.99 -7.79
N LEU A 240 7.95 3.03 -7.87
CA LEU A 240 7.09 1.84 -7.70
C LEU A 240 5.90 1.87 -8.67
N PRO A 241 6.03 1.26 -9.85
CA PRO A 241 4.98 1.23 -10.86
C PRO A 241 3.95 0.10 -10.62
N ALA A 242 3.55 -0.13 -9.37
CA ALA A 242 2.59 -1.18 -9.04
C ALA A 242 1.24 -0.97 -9.73
N PHE A 243 0.55 -2.03 -10.17
CA PHE A 243 -0.76 -1.89 -10.80
C PHE A 243 -1.80 -1.27 -9.87
N HIS A 244 -1.69 -1.56 -8.57
CA HIS A 244 -2.46 -0.93 -7.52
C HIS A 244 -1.68 -1.03 -6.21
N GLU A 245 -1.57 0.08 -5.48
CA GLU A 245 -0.92 0.15 -4.18
C GLU A 245 -1.95 0.62 -3.13
N PRO A 246 -2.47 -0.27 -2.25
CA PRO A 246 -3.62 0.06 -1.41
C PRO A 246 -3.42 1.30 -0.53
N PHE A 247 -2.27 1.37 0.16
CA PHE A 247 -1.90 2.53 0.96
C PHE A 247 -0.56 3.14 0.53
N GLY A 248 0.47 2.32 0.36
CA GLY A 248 1.79 2.78 -0.06
C GLY A 248 2.67 3.27 1.09
N LEU A 249 2.90 2.44 2.11
CA LEU A 249 3.88 2.75 3.16
C LEU A 249 5.31 2.89 2.60
N ALA A 250 5.73 2.01 1.68
CA ALA A 250 7.10 2.03 1.14
C ALA A 250 7.47 3.36 0.44
N PRO A 251 6.61 3.95 -0.43
CA PRO A 251 6.81 5.32 -0.92
C PRO A 251 6.97 6.36 0.19
N LEU A 252 6.14 6.30 1.24
CA LEU A 252 6.19 7.26 2.36
C LEU A 252 7.46 7.08 3.21
N GLU A 253 7.91 5.84 3.41
CA GLU A 253 9.19 5.52 4.06
C GLU A 253 10.38 6.11 3.27
N ALA A 254 10.36 5.98 1.95
CA ALA A 254 11.38 6.58 1.08
C ALA A 254 11.34 8.12 1.12
N MET A 255 10.15 8.72 1.07
CA MET A 255 9.94 10.17 1.20
C MET A 255 10.41 10.70 2.57
N ALA A 256 10.17 9.96 3.65
CA ALA A 256 10.67 10.33 4.99
C ALA A 256 12.21 10.41 5.06
N ALA A 257 12.88 9.50 4.34
CA ALA A 257 14.33 9.45 4.20
C ALA A 257 14.89 10.50 3.21
N GLY A 258 14.01 11.24 2.53
CA GLY A 258 14.35 12.31 1.60
C GLY A 258 14.42 11.89 0.13
N LEU A 259 14.06 10.66 -0.23
CA LEU A 259 13.96 10.28 -1.65
C LEU A 259 12.67 10.84 -2.26
N PRO A 260 12.75 11.53 -3.41
CA PRO A 260 11.58 11.75 -4.25
C PRO A 260 10.90 10.43 -4.63
N ALA A 261 9.58 10.42 -4.71
CA ALA A 261 8.79 9.23 -5.07
C ALA A 261 8.11 9.40 -6.44
N VAL A 262 8.29 8.41 -7.33
CA VAL A 262 7.62 8.27 -8.63
C VAL A 262 6.83 6.96 -8.63
N VAL A 263 5.53 7.02 -8.38
CA VAL A 263 4.74 5.83 -8.03
C VAL A 263 3.39 5.81 -8.72
N THR A 264 2.76 4.64 -8.74
CA THR A 264 1.44 4.45 -9.35
C THR A 264 0.40 5.47 -8.90
N LYS A 265 -0.45 5.92 -9.82
CA LYS A 265 -1.65 6.72 -9.53
C LYS A 265 -2.80 5.89 -8.95
N ASN A 266 -2.68 4.56 -8.92
CA ASN A 266 -3.77 3.66 -8.53
C ASN A 266 -3.66 3.27 -7.06
N GLY A 267 -4.66 3.66 -6.25
CA GLY A 267 -4.73 3.38 -4.82
C GLY A 267 -4.23 4.54 -3.94
N GLY A 268 -3.77 4.22 -2.73
CA GLY A 268 -3.36 5.17 -1.70
C GLY A 268 -2.35 6.26 -2.11
N PRO A 269 -1.38 6.01 -3.00
CA PRO A 269 -0.49 7.08 -3.47
C PRO A 269 -1.21 8.28 -4.10
N SER A 270 -2.37 8.07 -4.73
CA SER A 270 -3.16 9.16 -5.32
C SER A 270 -3.57 10.24 -4.31
N GLU A 271 -3.83 9.85 -3.05
CA GLU A 271 -4.18 10.74 -1.95
C GLU A 271 -2.94 11.22 -1.18
N SER A 272 -1.92 10.37 -1.06
CA SER A 272 -0.75 10.71 -0.25
C SER A 272 0.25 11.62 -0.95
N LEU A 273 0.37 11.52 -2.28
CA LEU A 273 1.30 12.33 -3.08
C LEU A 273 0.66 13.51 -3.78
N TYR A 274 -0.66 13.67 -3.72
CA TYR A 274 -1.36 14.81 -4.32
C TYR A 274 -2.54 15.26 -3.45
N GLU A 275 -2.60 16.55 -3.14
CA GLU A 275 -3.72 17.12 -2.40
C GLU A 275 -3.88 18.59 -2.77
N ASN A 276 -5.12 19.03 -3.04
CA ASN A 276 -5.47 20.44 -3.27
C ASN A 276 -4.62 21.17 -4.32
N GLY A 277 -4.29 20.51 -5.44
CA GLY A 277 -3.46 21.10 -6.50
C GLY A 277 -1.95 21.00 -6.27
N ALA A 278 -1.49 20.53 -5.10
CA ALA A 278 -0.08 20.38 -4.78
C ALA A 278 0.39 18.94 -4.96
N SER A 279 1.55 18.76 -5.59
CA SER A 279 2.23 17.48 -5.75
C SER A 279 3.38 17.33 -4.75
N PHE A 280 3.42 16.20 -4.05
CA PHE A 280 4.47 15.81 -3.09
C PHE A 280 5.35 14.67 -3.62
N GLY A 281 5.07 14.21 -4.84
CA GLY A 281 5.81 13.24 -5.63
C GLY A 281 5.25 13.24 -7.05
N VAL A 282 5.57 12.21 -7.84
CA VAL A 282 5.07 12.05 -9.21
C VAL A 282 4.19 10.80 -9.27
N LEU A 283 2.96 10.97 -9.75
CA LEU A 283 2.04 9.89 -10.00
C LEU A 283 2.16 9.45 -11.46
N ILE A 284 2.30 8.13 -11.68
CA ILE A 284 2.45 7.54 -13.01
C ILE A 284 1.37 6.51 -13.31
N ASP A 285 1.13 6.26 -14.59
CA ASP A 285 0.34 5.14 -15.06
C ASP A 285 1.22 3.89 -15.15
N PRO A 286 0.94 2.84 -14.33
CA PRO A 286 1.77 1.64 -14.30
C PRO A 286 1.70 0.80 -15.59
N ALA A 287 0.70 1.04 -16.46
CA ALA A 287 0.54 0.33 -17.72
C ALA A 287 1.26 1.01 -18.90
N ASP A 288 1.81 2.21 -18.70
CA ASP A 288 2.45 3.03 -19.73
C ASP A 288 3.94 3.27 -19.39
N PRO A 289 4.87 2.50 -19.98
CA PRO A 289 6.30 2.69 -19.81
C PRO A 289 6.81 4.10 -20.17
N ASP A 290 6.18 4.79 -21.13
CA ASP A 290 6.56 6.15 -21.53
C ASP A 290 6.11 7.16 -20.48
N ASN A 291 4.96 6.94 -19.85
CA ASN A 291 4.55 7.73 -18.68
C ASN A 291 5.47 7.52 -17.48
N ILE A 292 5.90 6.29 -17.21
CA ILE A 292 6.90 5.99 -16.17
C ILE A 292 8.20 6.75 -16.45
N ALA A 293 8.74 6.65 -17.67
CA ALA A 293 9.99 7.30 -18.04
C ALA A 293 9.92 8.83 -17.93
N ARG A 294 8.81 9.44 -18.38
CA ARG A 294 8.56 10.88 -18.20
C ARG A 294 8.50 11.27 -16.73
N GLY A 295 7.81 10.50 -15.90
CA GLY A 295 7.69 10.77 -14.47
C GLY A 295 9.03 10.71 -13.74
N VAL A 296 9.89 9.75 -14.08
CA VAL A 296 11.26 9.67 -13.56
C VAL A 296 12.10 10.84 -14.07
N SER A 297 12.02 11.14 -15.36
CA SER A 297 12.78 12.23 -15.98
C SER A 297 12.40 13.60 -15.38
N GLN A 298 11.13 13.82 -15.04
CA GLN A 298 10.67 15.05 -14.39
C GLN A 298 11.36 15.32 -13.04
N VAL A 299 11.71 14.27 -12.29
CA VAL A 299 12.42 14.41 -11.02
C VAL A 299 13.92 14.65 -11.26
N LEU A 300 14.50 13.99 -12.26
CA LEU A 300 15.94 14.04 -12.57
C LEU A 300 16.34 15.15 -13.53
N GLU A 301 15.39 15.93 -14.05
CA GLU A 301 15.60 16.99 -15.04
C GLU A 301 16.63 18.03 -14.57
N SER A 302 16.62 18.36 -13.28
CA SER A 302 17.58 19.29 -12.68
C SER A 302 17.75 19.04 -11.18
N PRO A 303 18.88 19.46 -10.58
CA PRO A 303 19.05 19.43 -9.13
C PRO A 303 17.93 20.16 -8.37
N GLN A 304 17.40 21.25 -8.94
CA GLN A 304 16.30 22.02 -8.36
C GLN A 304 14.98 21.24 -8.39
N ALA A 305 14.69 20.52 -9.49
CA ALA A 305 13.53 19.65 -9.58
C ALA A 305 13.60 18.53 -8.54
N TRP A 306 14.76 17.88 -8.43
CA TRP A 306 14.98 16.82 -7.44
C TRP A 306 14.77 17.34 -6.01
N GLN A 307 15.39 18.47 -5.65
CA GLN A 307 15.29 19.07 -4.33
C GLN A 307 13.82 19.43 -3.99
N ARG A 308 13.09 20.01 -4.94
CA ARG A 308 11.68 20.36 -4.76
C ARG A 308 10.83 19.15 -4.41
N TYR A 309 10.99 18.02 -5.12
CA TYR A 309 10.24 16.80 -4.81
C TYR A 309 10.69 16.14 -3.50
N SER A 310 11.98 16.19 -3.19
CA SER A 310 12.53 15.67 -1.93
C SER A 310 11.93 16.41 -0.72
N GLU A 311 11.98 17.73 -0.74
CA GLU A 311 11.46 18.57 0.35
C GLU A 311 9.95 18.49 0.46
N ALA A 312 9.22 18.56 -0.65
CA ALA A 312 7.76 18.46 -0.66
C ALA A 312 7.30 17.09 -0.14
N GLY A 313 7.94 16.01 -0.60
CA GLY A 313 7.60 14.65 -0.18
C GLY A 313 7.87 14.42 1.30
N ARG A 314 9.05 14.81 1.78
CA ARG A 314 9.39 14.70 3.21
C ARG A 314 8.45 15.55 4.06
N GLY A 315 8.19 16.79 3.66
CA GLY A 315 7.27 17.70 4.35
C GLY A 315 5.86 17.12 4.47
N ARG A 316 5.36 16.46 3.41
CA ARG A 316 4.06 15.77 3.42
C ARG A 316 4.01 14.66 4.46
N VAL A 317 5.06 13.83 4.53
CA VAL A 317 5.13 12.74 5.52
C VAL A 317 5.12 13.29 6.94
N LEU A 318 6.00 14.25 7.25
CA LEU A 318 6.11 14.83 8.58
C LEU A 318 4.82 15.55 9.02
N ALA A 319 4.10 16.17 8.08
CA ALA A 319 2.85 16.86 8.38
C ALA A 319 1.69 15.89 8.67
N ARG A 320 1.61 14.75 7.98
CA ARG A 320 0.36 13.95 7.92
C ARG A 320 0.52 12.45 8.16
N TYR A 321 1.64 11.85 7.77
CA TYR A 321 1.83 10.39 7.73
C TYR A 321 2.86 9.92 8.76
N THR A 322 2.70 10.33 10.02
CA THR A 322 3.53 9.88 11.14
C THR A 322 2.67 9.14 12.17
N TRP A 323 3.27 8.22 12.92
CA TRP A 323 2.52 7.49 13.96
C TRP A 323 2.00 8.43 15.06
N ASP A 324 2.70 9.53 15.34
CA ASP A 324 2.22 10.57 16.27
C ASP A 324 0.94 11.23 15.75
N ARG A 325 0.86 11.53 14.45
CA ARG A 325 -0.35 12.08 13.82
C ARG A 325 -1.49 11.06 13.82
N THR A 326 -1.20 9.79 13.53
CA THR A 326 -2.18 8.70 13.63
C THR A 326 -2.71 8.59 15.06
N ALA A 327 -1.82 8.53 16.06
CA ALA A 327 -2.20 8.41 17.47
C ALA A 327 -3.04 9.60 17.95
N ALA A 328 -2.66 10.82 17.59
CA ALA A 328 -3.44 12.03 17.89
C ALA A 328 -4.84 12.00 17.25
N GLY A 329 -4.95 11.52 16.01
CA GLY A 329 -6.24 11.34 15.35
C GLY A 329 -7.13 10.33 16.07
N TYR A 330 -6.59 9.18 16.45
CA TYR A 330 -7.33 8.17 17.22
C TYR A 330 -7.76 8.72 18.59
N ALA A 331 -6.88 9.43 19.30
CA ALA A 331 -7.20 10.05 20.59
C ALA A 331 -8.37 11.03 20.46
N ALA A 332 -8.35 11.92 19.47
CA ALA A 332 -9.43 12.87 19.22
C ALA A 332 -10.77 12.18 18.91
N VAL A 333 -10.76 11.09 18.13
CA VAL A 333 -11.97 10.30 17.86
C VAL A 333 -12.50 9.62 19.12
N LEU A 334 -11.62 9.09 19.97
CA LEU A 334 -12.03 8.47 21.23
C LEU A 334 -12.62 9.50 22.19
N GLU A 335 -12.04 10.70 22.28
CA GLU A 335 -12.57 11.82 23.05
C GLU A 335 -13.97 12.24 22.54
N GLU A 336 -14.15 12.35 21.23
CA GLU A 336 -15.44 12.64 20.59
C GLU A 336 -16.50 11.58 20.95
N ILE A 337 -16.13 10.30 20.88
CA ILE A 337 -17.02 9.18 21.22
C ILE A 337 -17.41 9.22 22.71
N ILE A 338 -16.46 9.51 23.61
CA ILE A 338 -16.73 9.58 25.04
C ILE A 338 -17.63 10.77 25.37
N ALA A 339 -17.39 11.93 24.76
CA ALA A 339 -18.15 13.16 24.99
C ALA A 339 -19.63 13.05 24.57
N ARG A 340 -19.93 12.29 23.53
CA ARG A 340 -21.29 12.00 23.05
C ARG A 340 -22.13 11.16 24.03
N GLY A 341 -21.47 10.35 24.85
CA GLY A 341 -22.12 9.47 25.81
C GLY A 341 -22.86 8.28 25.18
N PRO A 342 -23.42 7.37 26.00
CA PRO A 342 -23.96 6.07 25.53
C PRO A 342 -25.23 6.17 24.65
N GLY A 343 -25.88 7.33 24.63
CA GLY A 343 -27.19 7.55 24.01
C GLY A 343 -27.15 8.22 22.63
N ASP A 344 -26.04 8.87 22.25
CA ASP A 344 -25.90 9.54 20.96
C ASP A 344 -25.33 8.56 19.92
N GLN A 345 -26.26 7.86 19.27
CA GLN A 345 -25.97 6.82 18.29
C GLN A 345 -26.16 7.36 16.86
N THR A 346 -25.20 7.05 15.99
CA THR A 346 -25.30 7.29 14.55
C THR A 346 -26.23 6.25 13.93
N GLY A 347 -27.54 6.52 13.95
CA GLY A 347 -28.56 5.71 13.30
C GLY A 347 -29.03 4.48 14.10
N GLN A 348 -29.86 3.64 13.46
CA GLN A 348 -30.41 2.44 14.08
C GLN A 348 -29.36 1.33 14.17
N ARG A 349 -29.23 0.71 15.35
CA ARG A 349 -28.35 -0.44 15.54
C ARG A 349 -28.92 -1.69 14.88
N LEU A 350 -28.08 -2.38 14.13
CA LEU A 350 -28.39 -3.72 13.64
C LEU A 350 -28.54 -4.68 14.84
N PRO A 351 -29.56 -5.56 14.81
CA PRO A 351 -29.68 -6.62 15.81
C PRO A 351 -28.48 -7.57 15.71
N ILE A 352 -28.09 -8.19 16.82
CA ILE A 352 -27.04 -9.21 16.83
C ILE A 352 -27.69 -10.53 16.39
N PRO A 353 -27.29 -11.12 15.25
CA PRO A 353 -27.77 -12.44 14.83
C PRO A 353 -27.62 -13.49 15.96
N PRO A 354 -28.63 -14.36 16.18
CA PRO A 354 -28.57 -15.42 17.20
C PRO A 354 -27.30 -16.27 17.09
N TYR A 355 -26.86 -16.56 15.86
CA TYR A 355 -25.61 -17.26 15.57
C TYR A 355 -24.41 -16.70 16.33
N PHE A 356 -24.25 -15.37 16.42
CA PHE A 356 -23.10 -14.77 17.11
C PHE A 356 -23.18 -14.82 18.65
N ARG A 357 -24.32 -15.23 19.21
CA ARG A 357 -24.48 -15.46 20.66
C ARG A 357 -24.37 -16.93 20.99
N GLN A 358 -25.06 -17.77 20.23
CA GLN A 358 -25.16 -19.21 20.40
C GLN A 358 -25.23 -19.86 19.01
N PRO A 359 -24.08 -20.17 18.39
CA PRO A 359 -24.04 -20.81 17.08
C PRO A 359 -24.75 -22.18 17.12
N ASP A 360 -25.69 -22.39 16.19
CA ASP A 360 -26.43 -23.64 16.03
C ASP A 360 -26.74 -23.85 14.53
N PRO A 361 -26.73 -25.08 13.98
CA PRO A 361 -27.08 -25.32 12.58
C PRO A 361 -28.44 -24.75 12.16
N ALA A 362 -29.41 -24.62 13.07
CA ALA A 362 -30.73 -24.05 12.79
C ALA A 362 -30.73 -22.52 12.69
N ASN A 363 -29.65 -21.85 13.12
CA ASN A 363 -29.49 -20.39 13.03
C ASN A 363 -28.26 -19.98 12.21
N ASP A 364 -27.64 -20.92 11.50
CA ASP A 364 -26.52 -20.66 10.63
C ASP A 364 -26.92 -19.80 9.43
N PHE A 365 -25.94 -19.13 8.85
CA PHE A 365 -26.13 -18.33 7.67
C PHE A 365 -26.21 -19.24 6.43
N THR A 366 -27.07 -18.85 5.51
CA THR A 366 -27.31 -19.58 4.25
C THR A 366 -26.71 -18.83 3.06
N THR A 367 -26.59 -19.52 1.91
CA THR A 367 -26.25 -18.86 0.63
C THR A 367 -27.27 -17.78 0.27
N ALA A 368 -28.55 -17.93 0.66
CA ALA A 368 -29.56 -16.91 0.47
C ALA A 368 -29.28 -15.65 1.30
N ASP A 369 -28.80 -15.81 2.54
CA ASP A 369 -28.33 -14.70 3.37
C ASP A 369 -27.11 -14.01 2.74
N LEU A 370 -26.16 -14.78 2.21
CA LEU A 370 -25.02 -14.23 1.46
C LEU A 370 -25.52 -13.37 0.29
N ALA A 371 -26.42 -13.89 -0.54
CA ALA A 371 -26.94 -13.18 -1.70
C ALA A 371 -27.68 -11.90 -1.29
N ALA A 372 -28.51 -11.96 -0.25
CA ALA A 372 -29.25 -10.82 0.26
C ALA A 372 -28.31 -9.72 0.81
N ILE A 373 -27.33 -10.11 1.63
CA ILE A 373 -26.31 -9.19 2.15
C ILE A 373 -25.53 -8.59 0.99
N TYR A 374 -24.92 -9.42 0.13
CA TYR A 374 -24.02 -8.99 -0.93
C TYR A 374 -24.69 -8.00 -1.90
N THR A 375 -25.96 -8.21 -2.24
CA THR A 375 -26.74 -7.33 -3.12
C THR A 375 -27.36 -6.11 -2.41
N GLY A 376 -27.13 -5.95 -1.11
CA GLY A 376 -27.63 -4.82 -0.32
C GLY A 376 -29.15 -4.83 -0.12
N ARG A 377 -29.75 -6.03 -0.08
CA ARG A 377 -31.20 -6.26 0.14
C ARG A 377 -31.54 -6.57 1.61
N MET A 378 -30.52 -6.81 2.43
CA MET A 378 -30.56 -6.97 3.89
C MET A 378 -29.92 -5.77 4.55
#